data_AF-R6NLN7-F1
#
_entry.id   AF-R6NLN7-F1
#
_cell.length_a   1.000
_cell.length_b   1.000
_cell.length_c   1.000
_cell.angle_alpha   90.00
_cell.angle_beta   90.00
_cell.angle_gamma   90.00
#
_symmetry.space_group_name_H-M   'P 1'
#
loop_
_entity.id
_entity.type
_entity.pdbx_description
1 polymer ?
#
loop_
_entity_poly.entity_id
_entity_poly.type
_entity_poly.pdbx_seq_one_letter_code
_entity_poly.pdbx_strand_id
1 'polypeptide(L)'
;MLEGYAEFYSAELSEKIHRGQKENALKGKNNGGGVPLSYLLDKKAQKLVIDPVTAPLVVEIFEKYADGKTIRSIVEDFNIRGLRTKKGQPFNINSFSSLLKNRKYIGEYRY
;
A
#
# COMPACT_ATOMS: atom_id res chain seq x y z
N MET A 1 -37.00 2.24 -20.32
CA MET A 1 -36.13 1.35 -21.13
C MET A 1 -34.70 1.87 -21.31
N LEU A 2 -34.29 2.97 -20.64
CA LEU A 2 -32.91 3.52 -20.71
C LEU A 2 -32.06 3.24 -19.46
N GLU A 3 -32.68 3.09 -18.29
CA GLU A 3 -31.97 2.93 -17.00
C GLU A 3 -31.25 1.58 -16.87
N GLY A 4 -31.87 0.49 -17.32
CA GLY A 4 -31.24 -0.84 -17.29
C GLY A 4 -30.00 -0.96 -18.16
N TYR A 5 -29.85 -0.15 -19.22
CA TYR A 5 -28.66 -0.15 -20.07
C TYR A 5 -27.49 0.60 -19.42
N ALA A 6 -27.75 1.67 -18.67
CA ALA A 6 -26.72 2.43 -17.94
C ALA A 6 -26.17 1.63 -16.75
N GLU A 7 -27.02 0.85 -16.08
CA GLU A 7 -26.63 0.00 -14.95
C GLU A 7 -25.80 -1.21 -15.44
N PHE A 8 -26.21 -1.85 -16.54
CA PHE A 8 -25.44 -2.92 -17.19
C PHE A 8 -24.08 -2.44 -17.70
N TYR A 9 -24.02 -1.28 -18.37
CA TYR A 9 -22.75 -0.69 -18.82
C TYR A 9 -21.84 -0.33 -17.64
N SER A 10 -22.40 0.14 -16.53
CA SER A 10 -21.63 0.49 -15.33
C SER A 10 -21.08 -0.75 -14.63
N ALA A 11 -21.86 -1.84 -14.56
CA ALA A 11 -21.43 -3.11 -14.01
C ALA A 11 -20.33 -3.76 -14.87
N GLU A 12 -20.50 -3.78 -16.20
CA GLU A 12 -19.52 -4.35 -17.13
C GLU A 12 -18.21 -3.54 -17.17
N LEU A 13 -18.31 -2.21 -17.09
CA LEU A 13 -17.16 -1.32 -17.00
C LEU A 13 -16.43 -1.48 -15.66
N SER A 14 -17.18 -1.62 -14.56
CA SER A 14 -16.63 -1.91 -13.25
C SER A 14 -15.86 -3.23 -13.26
N GLU A 15 -16.43 -4.31 -13.81
CA GLU A 15 -15.71 -5.58 -13.94
C GLU A 15 -14.41 -5.47 -14.75
N LYS A 16 -14.45 -4.77 -15.89
CA LYS A 16 -13.26 -4.59 -16.76
C LYS A 16 -12.17 -3.77 -16.05
N ILE A 17 -12.55 -2.73 -15.30
CA ILE A 17 -11.63 -1.92 -14.49
C ILE A 17 -11.02 -2.75 -13.36
N HIS A 18 -11.82 -3.48 -12.59
CA HIS A 18 -11.34 -4.34 -11.51
C HIS A 18 -10.41 -5.43 -12.03
N ARG A 19 -10.71 -6.02 -13.20
CA ARG A 19 -9.83 -7.01 -13.85
C ARG A 19 -8.50 -6.39 -14.28
N GLY A 20 -8.52 -5.22 -14.92
CA GLY A 20 -7.30 -4.50 -15.30
C GLY A 20 -6.44 -4.09 -14.11
N GLN A 21 -7.08 -3.66 -13.02
CA GLN A 21 -6.41 -3.35 -11.76
C GLN A 21 -5.80 -4.60 -11.12
N LYS A 22 -6.53 -5.73 -11.08
CA LYS A 22 -6.01 -7.00 -10.57
C LYS A 22 -4.83 -7.52 -11.39
N GLU A 23 -4.90 -7.43 -12.72
CA GLU A 23 -3.78 -7.82 -13.56
C GLU A 23 -2.55 -6.92 -13.35
N ASN A 24 -2.75 -5.62 -13.21
CA ASN A 24 -1.67 -4.68 -12.91
C ASN A 24 -1.07 -4.96 -11.54
N ALA A 25 -1.88 -5.25 -10.53
CA ALA A 25 -1.44 -5.65 -9.20
C ALA A 25 -0.53 -6.89 -9.23
N LEU A 26 -0.97 -7.94 -9.96
CA LEU A 26 -0.21 -9.17 -10.16
C LEU A 26 1.08 -8.93 -10.96
N LYS A 27 1.07 -7.96 -11.89
CA LYS A 27 2.25 -7.55 -12.67
C LYS A 27 3.13 -6.53 -11.91
N GLY A 28 2.83 -6.24 -10.65
CA GLY A 28 3.53 -5.27 -9.82
C GLY A 28 3.42 -3.83 -10.32
N LYS A 29 2.40 -3.47 -11.11
CA LYS A 29 2.16 -2.12 -11.62
C LYS A 29 1.34 -1.30 -10.63
N ASN A 30 1.67 -0.01 -10.47
CA ASN A 30 0.92 0.87 -9.57
C ASN A 30 -0.40 1.29 -10.23
N ASN A 31 -1.55 0.86 -9.71
CA ASN A 31 -2.88 1.29 -10.17
C ASN A 31 -3.29 2.68 -9.66
N GLY A 32 -2.37 3.65 -9.71
CA GLY A 32 -2.59 4.99 -9.16
C GLY A 32 -2.55 5.06 -7.62
N GLY A 33 -2.56 6.30 -7.12
CA GLY A 33 -2.37 6.62 -5.69
C GLY A 33 -0.91 6.64 -5.24
N GLY A 34 -0.68 7.02 -3.99
CA GLY A 34 0.65 7.11 -3.38
C GLY A 34 1.37 5.76 -3.30
N VAL A 35 2.69 5.79 -3.49
CA VAL A 35 3.58 4.61 -3.36
C VAL A 35 3.66 4.22 -1.87
N PRO A 36 3.27 2.99 -1.49
CA PRO A 36 3.36 2.54 -0.10
C PRO A 36 4.81 2.50 0.38
N LEU A 37 5.01 2.69 1.70
CA LEU A 37 6.28 2.41 2.36
C LEU A 37 6.64 0.92 2.10
N SER A 38 7.90 0.56 1.81
CA SER A 38 8.38 -0.72 1.22
C SER A 38 8.43 -0.81 -0.31
N TYR A 39 7.88 0.15 -1.05
CA TYR A 39 7.95 0.12 -2.52
C TYR A 39 8.65 1.35 -3.10
N LEU A 40 9.25 1.14 -4.27
CA LEU A 40 9.79 2.13 -5.18
C LEU A 40 8.99 2.09 -6.47
N LEU A 41 8.65 3.26 -7.04
CA LEU A 41 8.10 3.31 -8.37
C LEU A 41 9.24 3.38 -9.38
N ASP A 42 9.46 2.30 -10.13
CA ASP A 42 10.25 2.34 -11.35
C ASP A 42 9.48 3.17 -12.38
N LYS A 43 9.96 4.40 -12.63
CA LYS A 43 9.32 5.33 -13.58
C LYS A 43 9.39 4.85 -15.03
N LYS A 44 10.38 4.02 -15.39
CA LYS A 44 10.52 3.48 -16.76
C LYS A 44 9.53 2.35 -17.00
N ALA A 45 9.38 1.44 -16.02
CA ALA A 45 8.48 0.30 -16.13
C ALA A 45 7.05 0.56 -15.62
N GLN A 46 6.83 1.70 -14.93
CA GLN A 46 5.61 2.00 -14.16
C GLN A 46 5.25 0.89 -13.15
N LYS A 47 6.28 0.25 -12.59
CA LYS A 47 6.16 -0.88 -11.65
C LYS A 47 6.57 -0.47 -10.24
N LEU A 48 5.81 -0.98 -9.27
CA LEU A 48 6.20 -1.06 -7.87
C LEU A 48 7.25 -2.15 -7.72
N VAL A 49 8.46 -1.74 -7.40
CA VAL A 49 9.57 -2.62 -7.05
C VAL A 49 9.73 -2.60 -5.53
N ILE A 50 10.04 -3.74 -4.94
CA ILE A 50 10.32 -3.83 -3.50
C ILE A 50 11.55 -2.98 -3.20
N ASP A 51 11.43 -2.11 -2.22
CA ASP A 51 12.52 -1.30 -1.70
C ASP A 51 13.31 -2.12 -0.66
N PRO A 52 14.54 -2.54 -0.95
CA PRO A 52 15.30 -3.40 -0.04
C PRO A 52 15.59 -2.74 1.31
N VAL A 53 15.53 -1.40 1.40
CA VAL A 53 15.79 -0.66 2.64
C VAL A 53 14.53 -0.54 3.48
N THR A 54 13.39 -0.23 2.86
CA THR A 54 12.15 0.03 3.60
C THR A 54 11.22 -1.19 3.71
N ALA A 55 11.43 -2.24 2.91
CA ALA A 55 10.65 -3.46 3.00
C ALA A 55 10.86 -4.25 4.30
N PRO A 56 12.10 -4.47 4.79
CA PRO A 56 12.31 -5.13 6.08
C PRO A 56 11.64 -4.39 7.24
N LEU A 57 11.62 -3.06 7.18
CA LEU A 57 10.96 -2.22 8.17
C LEU A 57 9.45 -2.43 8.21
N VAL A 58 8.80 -2.62 7.06
CA VAL A 58 7.37 -2.90 7.00
C VAL A 58 7.05 -4.28 7.56
N VAL A 59 7.86 -5.29 7.22
CA VAL A 59 7.73 -6.63 7.80
C VAL A 59 7.81 -6.56 9.33
N GLU A 60 8.84 -5.88 9.85
CA GLU A 60 9.05 -5.69 11.29
C GLU A 60 7.86 -4.97 11.96
N ILE A 61 7.22 -4.00 11.30
CA ILE A 61 6.01 -3.33 11.82
C ILE A 61 4.86 -4.32 11.97
N PHE A 62 4.61 -5.17 10.96
CA PHE A 62 3.54 -6.16 11.01
C PHE A 62 3.82 -7.25 12.05
N GLU A 63 5.06 -7.73 12.14
CA GLU A 63 5.48 -8.71 13.15
C GLU A 63 5.29 -8.17 14.57
N LYS A 64 5.84 -6.99 14.88
CA LYS A 64 5.67 -6.38 16.21
C LYS A 64 4.20 -6.11 16.55
N TYR A 65 3.40 -5.70 15.56
CA TYR A 65 1.97 -5.47 15.76
C TYR A 65 1.21 -6.78 16.02
N ALA A 66 1.54 -7.85 15.31
CA ALA A 66 1.00 -9.19 15.54
C ALA A 66 1.39 -9.75 16.92
N ASP A 67 2.59 -9.43 17.41
CA ASP A 67 3.07 -9.73 18.76
C ASP A 67 2.39 -8.88 19.87
N GLY A 68 1.41 -8.05 19.50
CA GLY A 68 0.62 -7.24 20.43
C GLY A 68 1.28 -5.93 20.85
N LYS A 69 2.37 -5.51 20.20
CA LYS A 69 2.95 -4.17 20.46
C LYS A 69 1.99 -3.08 19.97
N THR A 70 1.88 -2.02 20.75
CA THR A 70 1.08 -0.85 20.35
C THR A 70 1.78 -0.08 19.25
N ILE A 71 1.00 0.54 18.35
CA ILE A 71 1.55 1.38 17.26
C ILE A 71 2.51 2.44 17.81
N ARG A 72 2.18 3.05 18.96
CA ARG A 72 3.02 4.03 19.63
C ARG A 72 4.39 3.46 19.99
N SER A 73 4.43 2.27 20.59
CA SER A 73 5.69 1.60 20.96
C SER A 73 6.56 1.30 19.75
N ILE A 74 5.96 0.87 18.63
CA ILE A 74 6.70 0.58 17.39
C ILE A 74 7.28 1.88 16.80
N VAL A 75 6.50 2.96 16.75
CA VAL A 75 6.96 4.27 16.26
C VAL A 75 8.11 4.81 17.11
N GLU A 76 8.01 4.69 18.42
CA GLU A 76 9.03 5.15 19.36
C GLU A 76 10.33 4.36 19.21
N ASP A 77 10.25 3.02 19.15
CA ASP A 77 11.38 2.13 18.86
C ASP A 77 12.09 2.48 17.54
N PHE A 78 11.32 2.74 16.48
CA PHE A 78 11.88 3.12 15.17
C PHE A 78 12.59 4.47 15.23
N ASN A 79 11.99 5.46 15.89
CA ASN A 79 12.58 6.80 16.01
C ASN A 79 13.80 6.82 16.93
N ILE A 80 13.83 6.03 18.00
CA ILE A 80 14.99 5.86 18.89
C ILE A 80 16.17 5.26 18.13
N ARG A 81 15.91 4.28 17.26
CA ARG A 81 16.91 3.69 16.35
C ARG A 81 17.37 4.64 15.23
N GLY A 82 16.84 5.87 15.17
CA GLY A 82 17.17 6.84 14.15
C GLY A 82 16.60 6.54 12.77
N LEU A 83 15.66 5.59 12.66
CA LEU A 83 15.00 5.28 11.39
C LEU A 83 14.10 6.44 10.98
N ARG A 84 14.19 6.84 9.71
CA ARG A 84 13.44 7.97 9.15
C ARG A 84 12.67 7.55 7.90
N THR A 85 11.62 8.30 7.60
CA THR A 85 10.93 8.19 6.30
C THR A 85 11.87 8.57 5.15
N LYS A 86 11.50 8.24 3.90
CA LYS A 86 12.26 8.67 2.70
C LYS A 86 12.50 10.18 2.61
N LYS A 87 11.68 11.00 3.27
CA LYS A 87 11.82 12.46 3.31
C LYS A 87 12.66 12.94 4.51
N GLY A 88 13.34 12.04 5.23
CA GLY A 88 14.12 12.36 6.42
C GLY A 88 13.29 12.69 7.66
N GLN A 89 11.97 12.57 7.59
CA GLN A 89 11.08 12.90 8.70
C GLN A 89 10.96 11.74 9.71
N PRO A 90 10.76 12.03 11.01
CA PRO A 90 10.41 11.02 12.01
C PRO A 90 9.14 10.26 11.63
N PHE A 91 9.07 9.00 12.07
CA PHE A 91 7.82 8.23 11.97
C PHE A 91 6.79 8.76 12.96
N ASN A 92 5.51 8.65 12.59
CA ASN A 92 4.41 9.08 13.45
C ASN A 92 3.32 8.00 13.50
N ILE A 93 2.45 8.09 14.50
CA ILE A 93 1.40 7.09 14.77
C ILE A 93 0.39 7.02 13.62
N ASN A 94 0.05 8.16 13.01
CA ASN A 94 -0.95 8.21 11.94
C ASN A 94 -0.48 7.48 10.67
N SER A 95 0.81 7.60 10.33
CA SER A 95 1.38 6.90 9.18
C SER A 95 1.38 5.40 9.39
N PHE A 96 1.70 4.92 10.60
CA PHE A 96 1.68 3.49 10.92
C PHE A 96 0.25 2.93 11.01
N SER A 97 -0.70 3.69 11.57
CA SER A 97 -2.12 3.32 11.57
C SER A 97 -2.68 3.18 10.15
N SER A 98 -2.30 4.09 9.25
CA SER A 98 -2.67 4.01 7.83
C SER A 98 -1.97 2.85 7.13
N LEU A 99 -0.70 2.59 7.46
CA LEU A 99 0.11 1.51 6.91
C LEU A 99 -0.47 0.13 7.27
N LEU A 100 -0.76 -0.13 8.54
CA LEU A 100 -1.32 -1.41 9.00
C LEU A 100 -2.70 -1.71 8.42
N LYS A 101 -3.47 -0.67 8.05
CA LYS A 101 -4.78 -0.79 7.39
C LYS A 101 -4.68 -0.86 5.87
N ASN A 102 -3.50 -0.62 5.31
CA ASN A 102 -3.33 -0.55 3.86
C ASN A 102 -3.36 -1.95 3.26
N ARG A 103 -4.47 -2.28 2.62
CA ARG A 103 -4.69 -3.59 2.01
C ARG A 103 -3.74 -3.91 0.85
N LYS A 104 -3.01 -2.91 0.32
CA LYS A 104 -1.95 -3.14 -0.66
C LYS A 104 -0.86 -4.09 -0.11
N TYR A 105 -0.68 -4.17 1.22
CA TYR A 105 0.27 -5.11 1.83
C TYR A 105 -0.21 -6.57 1.84
N ILE A 106 -1.51 -6.82 1.63
CA ILE A 106 -2.07 -8.17 1.45
C ILE A 106 -2.41 -8.45 -0.02
N GLY A 107 -1.92 -7.64 -0.96
CA GLY A 107 -2.18 -7.79 -2.39
C GLY A 107 -3.57 -7.34 -2.85
N GLU A 108 -4.37 -6.77 -1.95
CA GLU A 108 -5.69 -6.21 -2.28
C GLU A 108 -5.55 -4.75 -2.76
N TYR A 109 -6.05 -4.50 -3.96
CA TYR A 109 -6.19 -3.15 -4.51
C TYR A 109 -7.64 -2.71 -4.37
N ARG A 110 -7.86 -1.52 -3.79
CA ARG A 110 -9.16 -0.85 -3.78
C ARG A 110 -9.03 0.46 -4.55
N TYR A 111 -9.92 0.64 -5.51
CA TYR A 111 -10.23 1.90 -6.19
C TYR A 111 -11.65 2.29 -5.81
#